data_AF-A0A4S3M762-F1
#
_entry.id   AF-A0A4S3M762-F1
#
_cell.length_a   1.000
_cell.length_b   1.000
_cell.length_c   1.000
_cell.angle_alpha   90.00
_cell.angle_beta   90.00
_cell.angle_gamma   90.00
#
_symmetry.space_group_name_H-M   'P 1'
#
loop_
_entity.id
_entity.type
_entity.pdbx_description
1 polymer ?
#
loop_
_entity_poly.entity_id
_entity_poly.type
_entity_poly.pdbx_seq_one_letter_code
_entity_poly.pdbx_strand_id
1 'polypeptide(L)'
;MDQDEITKLFNAFQASRAHYLQRQQRKKAVCGAKTRKGTECKVKPLQDHSRCRMHGGKSTGPKTQTGRSRIAEAQRKRWEKWRQERSEKASDC
;
A
#
# COMPACT_ATOMS: atom_id res chain seq x y z
N MET A 1 -4.40 -22.00 29.60
CA MET A 1 -3.69 -21.40 28.45
C MET A 1 -2.24 -21.83 28.56
N ASP A 2 -1.71 -22.48 27.53
CA ASP A 2 -0.32 -22.93 27.49
C ASP A 2 0.67 -21.74 27.39
N GLN A 3 1.90 -21.90 27.87
CA GLN A 3 2.95 -20.87 27.76
C GLN A 3 3.27 -20.51 26.31
N ASP A 4 3.13 -21.48 25.39
CA ASP A 4 3.30 -21.26 23.96
C ASP A 4 2.22 -20.31 23.39
N GLU A 5 0.96 -20.50 23.78
CA GLU A 5 -0.14 -19.61 23.38
C GLU A 5 0.04 -18.17 23.91
N ILE A 6 0.53 -18.02 25.14
CA ILE A 6 0.83 -16.70 25.72
C ILE A 6 1.95 -16.01 24.93
N THR A 7 2.98 -16.76 24.57
CA THR A 7 4.13 -16.24 23.79
C THR A 7 3.70 -15.80 22.40
N LYS A 8 2.85 -16.59 21.72
CA LYS A 8 2.28 -16.23 20.41
C LYS A 8 1.48 -14.94 20.47
N LEU A 9 0.60 -14.80 21.47
CA LEU A 9 -0.22 -13.60 21.65
C LEU A 9 0.65 -12.37 21.92
N PHE A 10 1.66 -12.49 22.78
CA PHE A 10 2.60 -11.41 23.07
C PHE A 10 3.39 -10.97 21.83
N ASN A 11 3.88 -11.92 21.04
CA ASN A 11 4.58 -11.64 19.79
C ASN A 11 3.67 -10.99 18.74
N ALA A 12 2.43 -11.45 18.61
CA ALA A 12 1.44 -10.83 17.73
C ALA A 12 1.12 -9.39 18.14
N PHE A 13 1.04 -9.12 19.44
CA PHE A 13 0.88 -7.77 19.98
C PHE A 13 2.09 -6.88 19.67
N GLN A 14 3.31 -7.38 19.94
CA GLN A 14 4.54 -6.65 19.62
C GLN A 14 4.64 -6.33 18.12
N ALA A 15 4.31 -7.28 17.24
CA ALA A 15 4.28 -7.08 15.80
C ALA A 15 3.24 -6.02 15.38
N SER A 16 2.03 -6.09 15.93
CA SER A 16 0.97 -5.11 15.69
C SER A 16 1.39 -3.70 16.13
N ARG A 17 2.02 -3.58 17.30
CA ARG A 17 2.58 -2.33 17.82
C ARG A 17 3.69 -1.79 16.91
N ALA A 18 4.62 -2.64 16.48
CA ALA A 18 5.70 -2.24 15.57
C ALA A 18 5.14 -1.68 14.26
N HIS A 19 4.14 -2.34 13.67
CA HIS A 19 3.46 -1.87 12.46
C HIS A 19 2.75 -0.52 12.68
N TYR A 20 2.10 -0.31 13.83
CA TYR A 20 1.48 0.96 14.18
C TYR A 20 2.52 2.09 14.25
N LEU A 21 3.64 1.88 14.96
CA LEU A 21 4.70 2.88 15.11
C LEU A 21 5.35 3.22 13.76
N GLN A 22 5.60 2.22 12.92
CA GLN A 22 6.13 2.44 11.57
C GLN A 22 5.18 3.28 10.71
N ARG A 23 3.85 3.07 10.82
CA ARG A 23 2.86 3.92 10.13
C ARG A 23 2.91 5.38 10.60
N GLN A 24 3.09 5.62 11.90
CA GLN A 24 3.20 6.99 12.45
C GLN A 24 4.46 7.71 11.93
N GLN A 25 5.60 7.02 11.86
CA GLN A 25 6.85 7.58 11.35
C GLN A 25 6.78 8.01 9.88
N ARG A 26 5.88 7.40 9.09
CA ARG A 26 5.70 7.71 7.65
C ARG A 26 4.81 8.93 7.39
N LYS A 27 4.42 9.69 8.41
CA LYS A 27 3.70 10.97 8.24
C LYS A 27 4.63 11.99 7.57
N LYS A 28 4.34 12.28 6.30
CA LYS A 28 5.12 13.23 5.50
C LYS A 28 4.62 14.65 5.73
N ALA A 29 5.51 15.64 5.64
CA ALA A 29 5.13 17.05 5.66
C ALA A 29 4.39 17.48 4.37
N VAL A 30 4.67 16.81 3.25
CA VAL A 30 4.11 17.08 1.92
C VAL A 30 3.63 15.78 1.26
N CYS A 31 2.66 15.90 0.35
CA CYS A 31 2.09 14.76 -0.37
C CYS A 31 3.12 14.00 -1.23
N GLY A 32 4.01 14.70 -1.92
CA GLY A 32 5.08 14.10 -2.74
C GLY A 32 4.61 13.21 -3.91
N ALA A 33 3.33 13.21 -4.25
CA ALA A 33 2.84 12.46 -5.41
C ALA A 33 3.22 13.17 -6.71
N LYS A 34 3.54 12.41 -7.76
CA LYS A 34 3.82 12.96 -9.09
C LYS A 34 2.55 13.59 -9.66
N THR A 35 2.61 14.88 -9.94
CA THR A 35 1.51 15.64 -10.55
C THR A 35 1.46 15.38 -12.06
N ARG A 36 0.37 15.81 -12.72
CA ARG A 36 0.24 15.74 -14.18
C ARG A 36 1.37 16.49 -14.92
N LYS A 37 1.96 17.52 -14.30
CA LYS A 37 3.10 18.27 -14.85
C LYS A 37 4.46 17.56 -14.66
N GLY A 38 4.46 16.36 -14.06
CA GLY A 38 5.68 15.59 -13.79
C GLY A 38 6.41 15.99 -12.50
N THR A 39 6.08 17.12 -11.89
CA THR A 39 6.68 17.59 -10.63
C THR A 39 6.01 16.98 -9.40
N GLU A 40 6.68 17.02 -8.25
CA GLU A 40 6.13 16.53 -6.97
C GLU A 40 5.05 17.47 -6.39
N CYS A 41 4.05 16.88 -5.75
CA CYS A 41 2.98 17.61 -5.08
C CYS A 41 3.46 18.21 -3.75
N LYS A 42 3.47 19.55 -3.66
CA LYS A 42 3.85 20.33 -2.47
C LYS A 42 2.72 20.55 -1.45
N VAL A 43 1.51 20.07 -1.74
CA VAL A 43 0.34 20.25 -0.86
C VAL A 43 0.50 19.37 0.39
N LYS A 44 0.09 19.90 1.56
CA LYS A 44 0.05 19.13 2.81
C LYS A 44 -0.83 17.88 2.67
N PRO A 45 -0.39 16.72 3.18
CA PRO A 45 -1.24 15.54 3.19
C PRO A 45 -2.40 15.71 4.18
N LEU A 46 -3.39 14.83 4.08
CA LEU A 46 -4.46 14.78 5.09
C LEU A 46 -3.91 14.21 6.41
N GLN A 47 -4.52 14.60 7.51
CA GLN A 47 -4.20 14.08 8.85
C GLN A 47 -4.27 12.55 8.84
N ASP A 48 -3.22 11.89 9.35
CA ASP A 48 -3.06 10.42 9.36
C ASP A 48 -2.90 9.72 8.00
N HIS A 49 -2.84 10.49 6.91
CA HIS A 49 -2.54 9.99 5.57
C HIS A 49 -1.18 10.51 5.08
N SER A 50 -0.60 9.79 4.11
CA SER A 50 0.67 10.19 3.49
C SER A 50 0.48 11.08 2.26
N ARG A 51 -0.76 11.28 1.78
CA ARG A 51 -1.09 12.02 0.55
C ARG A 51 -2.23 13.02 0.77
N CYS A 52 -2.30 14.03 -0.10
CA CYS A 52 -3.34 15.05 -0.05
C CYS A 52 -4.66 14.55 -0.67
N ARG A 53 -5.73 15.34 -0.49
CA ARG A 53 -7.06 15.08 -1.03
C ARG A 53 -7.08 14.75 -2.52
N MET A 54 -6.20 15.39 -3.32
CA MET A 54 -6.15 15.20 -4.77
C MET A 54 -5.39 13.95 -5.22
N HIS A 55 -4.51 13.41 -4.37
CA HIS A 55 -3.64 12.28 -4.71
C HIS A 55 -3.98 11.05 -3.86
N GLY A 56 -5.28 10.81 -3.63
CA GLY A 56 -5.77 9.61 -2.96
C GLY A 56 -5.73 9.66 -1.44
N GLY A 57 -5.42 10.81 -0.82
CA GLY A 57 -5.50 10.97 0.64
C GLY A 57 -6.91 10.69 1.20
N LYS A 58 -7.97 10.98 0.43
CA LYS A 58 -9.36 10.65 0.81
C LYS A 58 -9.77 9.20 0.51
N SER A 59 -8.92 8.43 -0.15
CA SER A 59 -9.27 7.05 -0.51
C SER A 59 -9.16 6.16 0.72
N THR A 60 -10.25 5.47 1.06
CA THR A 60 -10.27 4.47 2.13
C THR A 60 -9.84 3.08 1.67
N GLY A 61 -9.61 2.91 0.36
CA GLY A 61 -9.46 1.59 -0.25
C GLY A 61 -10.74 0.74 -0.15
N PRO A 62 -10.67 -0.53 -0.60
CA PRO A 62 -11.79 -1.47 -0.51
C PRO A 62 -12.06 -1.90 0.93
N LYS A 63 -13.28 -1.62 1.40
CA LYS A 63 -13.72 -2.04 2.74
C LYS A 63 -14.30 -3.46 2.78
N THR A 64 -14.81 -3.95 1.65
CA THR A 64 -15.47 -5.27 1.56
C THR A 64 -14.54 -6.35 1.03
N GLN A 65 -14.81 -7.60 1.41
CA GLN A 65 -14.05 -8.75 0.93
C GLN A 65 -14.13 -8.90 -0.59
N THR A 66 -15.34 -8.80 -1.16
CA THR A 66 -15.55 -8.83 -2.62
C THR A 66 -14.76 -7.73 -3.34
N GLY A 67 -14.70 -6.52 -2.76
CA GLY A 67 -13.92 -5.41 -3.31
C GLY A 67 -12.42 -5.71 -3.32
N ARG A 68 -11.91 -6.30 -2.23
CA ARG A 68 -10.51 -6.74 -2.14
C ARG A 68 -10.20 -7.83 -3.18
N SER A 69 -11.06 -8.84 -3.31
CA SER A 69 -10.89 -9.92 -4.28
C SER A 69 -10.84 -9.41 -5.73
N ARG A 70 -11.75 -8.49 -6.09
CA ARG A 70 -11.76 -7.88 -7.44
C ARG A 70 -10.46 -7.14 -7.75
N ILE A 71 -9.95 -6.35 -6.81
CA ILE A 71 -8.68 -5.62 -6.99
C ILE A 71 -7.51 -6.60 -7.10
N ALA A 72 -7.48 -7.65 -6.27
CA ALA A 72 -6.43 -8.67 -6.30
C ALA A 72 -6.40 -9.40 -7.65
N GLU A 73 -7.56 -9.80 -8.17
CA GLU A 73 -7.66 -10.42 -9.49
C GLU A 73 -7.19 -9.48 -10.61
N ALA A 74 -7.65 -8.23 -10.60
CA ALA A 74 -7.21 -7.24 -11.58
C ALA A 74 -5.69 -6.99 -11.52
N GLN A 75 -5.10 -7.05 -10.32
CA GLN A 75 -3.66 -6.94 -10.14
C GLN A 75 -2.93 -8.15 -10.73
N ARG A 76 -3.38 -9.38 -10.47
CA ARG A 76 -2.79 -10.62 -11.04
C ARG A 76 -2.77 -10.57 -12.57
N LYS A 77 -3.91 -10.28 -13.20
CA LYS A 77 -4.02 -10.16 -14.66
C LYS A 77 -3.05 -9.12 -15.24
N ARG A 78 -2.92 -7.96 -14.58
CA ARG A 78 -1.97 -6.91 -15.01
C ARG A 78 -0.53 -7.38 -14.98
N TRP A 79 -0.11 -8.10 -13.94
CA TRP A 79 1.26 -8.61 -13.81
C TRP A 79 1.55 -9.80 -14.72
N GLU A 80 0.57 -10.66 -15.00
CA GLU A 80 0.70 -11.71 -16.01
C GLU A 80 0.96 -11.09 -17.39
N LYS A 81 0.14 -10.12 -17.79
CA LYS A 81 0.32 -9.39 -19.06
C LYS A 81 1.69 -8.71 -19.13
N TRP A 82 2.09 -7.98 -18.09
CA TRP A 82 3.40 -7.32 -18.06
C TRP A 82 4.58 -8.30 -18.17
N ARG A 83 4.45 -9.50 -17.58
CA ARG A 83 5.49 -10.55 -17.68
C ARG A 83 5.57 -11.12 -19.10
N GLN A 84 4.43 -11.38 -19.73
CA GLN A 84 4.36 -11.86 -21.12
C GLN A 84 4.98 -10.85 -22.09
N GLU A 85 4.56 -9.58 -22.02
CA GLU A 85 5.13 -8.51 -22.85
C GLU A 85 6.65 -8.38 -22.66
N ARG A 86 7.15 -8.63 -21.45
CA ARG A 86 8.58 -8.57 -21.15
C ARG A 86 9.33 -9.81 -21.65
N SER A 87 8.74 -10.99 -21.59
CA SER A 87 9.34 -12.21 -22.18
C SER A 87 9.37 -12.14 -23.70
N GLU A 88 8.29 -11.65 -24.33
CA GLU A 88 8.21 -11.46 -25.78
C GLU A 88 9.26 -10.45 -26.27
N LYS A 89 9.40 -9.29 -25.58
CA LYS A 89 10.48 -8.35 -25.88
C LYS A 89 11.89 -8.92 -25.68
N ALA A 90 12.05 -9.87 -24.77
CA ALA A 90 13.33 -10.53 -24.52
C ALA A 90 13.62 -11.66 -25.53
N SER A 91 12.59 -12.19 -26.21
CA SER A 91 12.76 -13.14 -27.32
C SER A 91 12.94 -12.47 -28.67
N ASP A 92 12.49 -11.22 -28.83
CA ASP A 92 12.63 -10.42 -30.06
C ASP A 92 14.01 -9.73 -30.20
N CYS A 93 14.95 -9.96 -29.28
CA CYS A 93 16.34 -9.45 -29.35
C CYS A 93 17.35 -10.57 -29.56
#